data_AF-A0A2M7X1V2-F1
#
_entry.id   AF-A0A2M7X1V2-F1
#
_cell.length_a   1.000
_cell.length_b   1.000
_cell.length_c   1.000
_cell.angle_alpha   90.00
_cell.angle_beta   90.00
_cell.angle_gamma   90.00
#
_symmetry.space_group_name_H-M   'P 1'
#
loop_
_entity.id
_entity.type
_entity.pdbx_description
1 polymer ?
#
loop_
_entity_poly.entity_id
_entity_poly.type
_entity_poly.pdbx_seq_one_letter_code
_entity_poly.pdbx_strand_id
1 'polypeptide(L)'
;ASWRGSQASPWQFIAGIGMACAVTALPILILFMEKLHILRLPLGQRVLRYASLDDIAIWTVLALILLDFERMGRQLTFLAGFTLVTVLMRRAFRRLPEADRWYLALVWVAGCGLAADWSGLHFMVGAFLSGVVMDGRWFNRERMDLLRHHLLLVVMPVFFLSTGLRTQWTLGGWSVLAAAALLLLASVAGKLIGVRLAGRVLGWRAGEASVIGWLLQTKALIMIIFVNILLDRAIISSATFTALLLMAVASTMLSIPMVTPRLRALDKAKSR
;
A
#
# COMPACT_ATOMS: atom_id res chain seq x y z
N ALA A 1 26.45 -7.47 -9.84
CA ALA A 1 25.36 -6.59 -9.34
C ALA A 1 24.70 -7.26 -8.14
N SER A 2 24.51 -6.56 -7.04
CA SER A 2 23.94 -7.10 -5.79
C SER A 2 22.42 -6.88 -5.72
N TRP A 3 21.68 -7.81 -5.12
CA TRP A 3 20.24 -7.65 -4.86
C TRP A 3 19.95 -6.55 -3.83
N ARG A 4 20.84 -6.38 -2.84
CA ARG A 4 20.79 -5.30 -1.85
C ARG A 4 21.27 -3.99 -2.46
N GLY A 5 20.60 -2.89 -2.12
CA GLY A 5 21.03 -1.55 -2.51
C GLY A 5 22.29 -1.09 -1.75
N SER A 6 22.95 -0.06 -2.25
CA SER A 6 24.27 0.37 -1.75
C SER A 6 24.25 0.94 -0.34
N GLN A 7 23.13 1.54 0.10
CA GLN A 7 23.01 2.22 1.39
C GLN A 7 22.29 1.39 2.46
N ALA A 8 21.80 0.19 2.13
CA ALA A 8 21.01 -0.62 3.06
C ALA A 8 21.87 -1.38 4.08
N SER A 9 21.53 -1.31 5.36
CA SER A 9 21.95 -2.35 6.30
C SER A 9 21.29 -3.71 5.96
N PRO A 10 21.86 -4.85 6.37
CA PRO A 10 21.25 -6.16 6.14
C PRO A 10 19.83 -6.28 6.71
N TRP A 11 19.58 -5.71 7.89
CA TRP A 11 18.27 -5.77 8.53
C TRP A 11 17.23 -4.91 7.81
N GLN A 12 17.59 -3.72 7.30
CA GLN A 12 16.69 -2.87 6.51
C GLN A 12 16.26 -3.57 5.23
N PHE A 13 17.20 -4.24 4.57
CA PHE A 13 16.92 -5.03 3.38
C PHE A 13 15.97 -6.19 3.70
N ILE A 14 16.28 -7.00 4.72
CA ILE A 14 15.43 -8.15 5.10
C ILE A 14 14.02 -7.71 5.51
N ALA A 15 13.92 -6.68 6.36
CA ALA A 15 12.65 -6.12 6.78
C ALA A 15 11.87 -5.54 5.60
N GLY A 16 12.54 -4.83 4.68
CA GLY A 16 11.94 -4.29 3.47
C GLY A 16 11.38 -5.36 2.55
N ILE A 17 12.13 -6.43 2.28
CA ILE A 17 11.66 -7.56 1.45
C ILE A 17 10.52 -8.31 2.15
N GLY A 18 10.67 -8.60 3.44
CA GLY A 18 9.64 -9.26 4.23
C GLY A 18 8.32 -8.49 4.23
N MET A 19 8.40 -7.18 4.48
CA MET A 19 7.23 -6.30 4.45
C MET A 19 6.63 -6.23 3.05
N ALA A 20 7.43 -6.06 1.99
CA ALA A 20 6.94 -6.04 0.60
C ALA A 20 6.16 -7.31 0.22
N CYS A 21 6.59 -8.48 0.72
CA CYS A 21 5.85 -9.73 0.57
C CYS A 21 4.53 -9.75 1.38
N ALA A 22 4.50 -9.09 2.54
CA ALA A 22 3.35 -9.01 3.44
C ALA A 22 2.31 -7.95 3.01
N VAL A 23 2.69 -6.90 2.27
CA VAL A 23 1.78 -5.82 1.86
C VAL A 23 0.48 -6.34 1.23
N THR A 24 -0.63 -5.73 1.61
CA THR A 24 -1.97 -5.88 1.02
C THR A 24 -2.52 -4.52 0.62
N ALA A 25 -3.02 -4.39 -0.60
CA ALA A 25 -3.60 -3.14 -1.11
C ALA A 25 -5.10 -3.07 -0.82
N LEU A 26 -5.46 -2.41 0.28
CA LEU A 26 -6.83 -2.22 0.74
C LEU A 26 -7.79 -1.69 -0.35
N PRO A 27 -7.45 -0.70 -1.20
CA PRO A 27 -8.37 -0.21 -2.23
C PRO A 27 -8.78 -1.27 -3.26
N ILE A 28 -7.81 -2.08 -3.73
CA ILE A 28 -8.07 -3.15 -4.69
C ILE A 28 -8.82 -4.30 -4.02
N LEU A 29 -8.49 -4.60 -2.75
CA LEU A 29 -9.21 -5.58 -1.97
C LEU A 29 -10.70 -5.22 -1.82
N ILE A 30 -11.03 -3.95 -1.55
CA ILE A 30 -12.42 -3.47 -1.48
C ILE A 30 -13.11 -3.69 -2.82
N LEU A 31 -12.53 -3.21 -3.93
CA LEU A 31 -13.08 -3.37 -5.27
C LEU A 31 -13.29 -4.86 -5.61
N PHE A 32 -12.37 -5.72 -5.20
CA PHE A 32 -12.46 -7.14 -5.46
C PHE A 32 -13.58 -7.81 -4.63
N MET A 33 -13.69 -7.48 -3.34
CA MET A 33 -14.78 -7.96 -2.48
C MET A 33 -16.15 -7.42 -2.92
N GLU A 34 -16.20 -6.21 -3.49
CA GLU A 34 -17.41 -5.64 -4.08
C GLU A 34 -17.84 -6.43 -5.32
N LYS A 35 -16.91 -6.74 -6.23
CA LYS A 35 -17.18 -7.62 -7.38
C LYS A 35 -17.59 -9.03 -7.01
N LEU A 36 -17.11 -9.55 -5.88
CA LEU A 36 -17.51 -10.85 -5.35
C LEU A 36 -18.79 -10.79 -4.50
N HIS A 37 -19.40 -9.62 -4.32
CA HIS A 37 -20.58 -9.38 -3.47
C HIS A 37 -20.41 -9.79 -1.99
N ILE A 38 -19.17 -9.90 -1.50
CA ILE A 38 -18.86 -10.28 -0.12
C ILE A 38 -18.49 -9.10 0.79
N LEU A 39 -18.30 -7.90 0.23
CA LEU A 39 -17.84 -6.72 0.97
C LEU A 39 -18.69 -6.41 2.21
N ARG A 40 -20.02 -6.55 2.09
CA ARG A 40 -20.98 -6.27 3.17
C ARG A 40 -21.23 -7.46 4.10
N LEU A 41 -20.70 -8.64 3.77
CA LEU A 41 -20.84 -9.84 4.61
C LEU A 41 -19.88 -9.79 5.81
N PRO A 42 -20.17 -10.52 6.91
CA PRO A 42 -19.28 -10.59 8.06
C PRO A 42 -17.85 -11.00 7.72
N LEU A 43 -17.68 -11.89 6.72
CA LEU A 43 -16.38 -12.30 6.21
C LEU A 43 -15.63 -11.14 5.56
N GLY A 44 -16.28 -10.36 4.70
CA GLY A 44 -15.66 -9.19 4.05
C GLY A 44 -15.28 -8.10 5.04
N GLN A 45 -16.15 -7.82 6.02
CA GLN A 45 -15.85 -6.86 7.10
C GLN A 45 -14.67 -7.32 7.98
N ARG A 46 -14.55 -8.62 8.25
CA ARG A 46 -13.40 -9.20 8.96
C ARG A 46 -12.11 -9.03 8.16
N VAL A 47 -12.13 -9.33 6.87
CA VAL A 47 -11.00 -9.15 5.96
C VAL A 47 -10.55 -7.69 5.91
N LEU A 48 -11.51 -6.74 5.88
CA LEU A 48 -11.21 -5.32 5.86
C LEU A 48 -10.44 -4.89 7.12
N ARG A 49 -10.83 -5.37 8.31
CA ARG A 49 -10.12 -5.07 9.56
C ARG A 49 -8.67 -5.55 9.54
N TYR A 50 -8.42 -6.75 9.02
CA TYR A 50 -7.06 -7.28 8.88
C TYR A 50 -6.22 -6.49 7.89
N ALA A 51 -6.81 -6.10 6.75
CA ALA A 51 -6.13 -5.26 5.77
C ALA A 51 -5.80 -3.87 6.32
N SER A 52 -6.64 -3.29 7.18
CA SER A 52 -6.35 -2.02 7.84
C SER A 52 -5.20 -2.13 8.85
N LEU A 53 -5.11 -3.24 9.60
CA LEU A 53 -3.97 -3.49 10.48
C LEU A 53 -2.67 -3.69 9.69
N ASP A 54 -2.76 -4.36 8.54
CA ASP A 54 -1.63 -4.51 7.62
C ASP A 54 -1.13 -3.13 7.14
N ASP A 55 -2.03 -2.21 6.78
CA ASP A 55 -1.65 -0.84 6.37
C ASP A 55 -0.87 -0.09 7.45
N ILE A 56 -1.32 -0.17 8.72
CA ILE A 56 -0.58 0.41 9.87
C ILE A 56 0.80 -0.22 10.00
N ALA A 57 0.92 -1.54 9.86
CA ALA A 57 2.18 -2.25 9.96
C ALA A 57 3.15 -1.84 8.85
N ILE A 58 2.68 -1.69 7.60
CA ILE A 58 3.49 -1.23 6.46
C ILE A 58 4.12 0.12 6.78
N TRP A 59 3.31 1.09 7.21
CA TRP A 59 3.80 2.44 7.51
C TRP A 59 4.74 2.46 8.71
N THR A 60 4.47 1.65 9.72
CA THR A 60 5.34 1.53 10.90
C THR A 60 6.70 0.94 10.52
N VAL A 61 6.72 -0.16 9.77
CA VAL A 61 7.96 -0.79 9.32
C VAL A 61 8.72 0.14 8.39
N LEU A 62 8.03 0.84 7.49
CA LEU A 62 8.67 1.81 6.60
C LEU A 62 9.31 2.96 7.40
N ALA A 63 8.61 3.50 8.40
CA ALA A 63 9.14 4.55 9.26
C ALA A 63 10.40 4.07 10.00
N LEU A 64 10.41 2.83 10.51
CA LEU A 64 11.58 2.25 11.16
C LEU A 64 12.76 2.04 10.20
N ILE A 65 12.50 1.54 8.99
CA ILE A 65 13.53 1.33 7.97
C ILE A 65 14.17 2.66 7.54
N LEU A 66 13.36 3.71 7.44
CA LEU A 66 13.79 5.05 7.02
C LEU A 66 14.25 5.94 8.17
N LEU A 67 14.26 5.42 9.40
CA LEU A 67 14.68 6.18 10.55
C LEU A 67 16.18 6.49 10.44
N ASP A 68 16.49 7.77 10.41
CA ASP A 68 17.84 8.28 10.30
C ASP A 68 18.07 9.28 11.45
N PHE A 69 18.94 8.90 12.39
CA PHE A 69 19.20 9.67 13.59
C PHE A 69 19.82 11.03 13.31
N GLU A 70 20.57 11.20 12.21
CA GLU A 70 21.11 12.52 11.83
C GLU A 70 20.02 13.45 11.30
N ARG A 71 18.97 12.88 10.70
CA ARG A 71 17.82 13.62 10.17
C ARG A 71 16.65 13.70 11.14
N MET A 72 16.74 13.03 12.30
CA MET A 72 15.67 12.96 13.29
C MET A 72 15.23 14.36 13.76
N GLY A 73 16.16 15.31 13.86
CA GLY A 73 15.85 16.72 14.14
C GLY A 73 14.98 17.39 13.07
N ARG A 74 15.25 17.12 11.77
CA ARG A 74 14.45 17.61 10.62
C ARG A 74 13.08 16.93 10.53
N GLN A 75 13.01 15.64 10.85
CA GLN A 75 11.76 14.89 10.87
C GLN A 75 10.86 15.33 12.04
N LEU A 76 11.43 15.57 13.22
CA LEU A 76 10.72 16.11 14.38
C LEU A 76 10.23 17.54 14.15
N THR A 77 11.06 18.41 13.56
CA THR A 77 10.63 19.77 13.17
C THR A 77 9.55 19.73 12.11
N PHE A 78 9.61 18.80 11.15
CA PHE A 78 8.51 18.59 10.21
C PHE A 78 7.22 18.16 10.92
N LEU A 79 7.26 17.19 11.83
CA LEU A 79 6.06 16.73 12.55
C LEU A 79 5.48 17.84 13.45
N ALA A 80 6.33 18.55 14.18
CA ALA A 80 5.91 19.67 15.03
C ALA A 80 5.38 20.85 14.20
N GLY A 81 6.07 21.22 13.13
CA GLY A 81 5.61 22.24 12.18
C GLY A 81 4.33 21.84 11.48
N PHE A 82 4.20 20.58 11.08
CA PHE A 82 3.01 20.04 10.43
C PHE A 82 1.77 20.18 11.30
N THR A 83 1.85 19.89 12.60
CA THR A 83 0.72 20.06 13.52
C THR A 83 0.29 21.52 13.64
N LEU A 84 1.24 22.45 13.79
CA LEU A 84 0.95 23.88 13.87
C LEU A 84 0.33 24.42 12.58
N VAL A 85 0.96 24.13 11.43
CA VAL A 85 0.50 24.60 10.11
C VAL A 85 -0.84 23.96 9.76
N THR A 86 -1.08 22.70 10.14
CA THR A 86 -2.38 22.03 10.02
C THR A 86 -3.48 22.79 10.75
N VAL A 87 -3.24 23.26 11.98
CA VAL A 87 -4.24 24.04 12.73
C VAL A 87 -4.57 25.35 12.01
N LEU A 88 -3.55 26.05 11.50
CA LEU A 88 -3.73 27.28 10.72
C LEU A 88 -4.49 27.03 9.42
N MET A 89 -4.13 25.98 8.68
CA MET A 89 -4.79 25.56 7.46
C MET A 89 -6.27 25.23 7.73
N ARG A 90 -6.58 24.44 8.77
CA ARG A 90 -7.97 24.11 9.14
C ARG A 90 -8.78 25.36 9.49
N ARG A 91 -8.17 26.36 10.12
CA ARG A 91 -8.83 27.66 10.40
C ARG A 91 -9.09 28.44 9.11
N ALA A 92 -8.13 28.45 8.17
CA ALA A 92 -8.30 29.11 6.87
C ALA A 92 -9.41 28.45 6.04
N PHE A 93 -9.45 27.11 5.97
CA PHE A 93 -10.47 26.37 5.24
C PHE A 93 -11.89 26.67 5.69
N ARG A 94 -12.10 26.89 7.00
CA ARG A 94 -13.41 27.26 7.56
C ARG A 94 -13.87 28.65 7.16
N ARG A 95 -12.95 29.56 6.83
CA ARG A 95 -13.25 30.95 6.45
C ARG A 95 -13.40 31.14 4.95
N LEU A 96 -12.92 30.19 4.14
CA LEU A 96 -12.92 30.29 2.69
C LEU A 96 -14.23 29.77 2.06
N PRO A 97 -14.67 30.39 0.95
CA PRO A 97 -15.70 29.83 0.06
C PRO A 97 -15.27 28.48 -0.50
N GLU A 98 -16.23 27.64 -0.90
CA GLU A 98 -15.95 26.27 -1.32
C GLU A 98 -15.05 26.18 -2.57
N ALA A 99 -15.18 27.12 -3.52
CA ALA A 99 -14.35 27.14 -4.72
C ALA A 99 -12.86 27.31 -4.38
N ASP A 100 -12.54 28.19 -3.43
CA ASP A 100 -11.16 28.51 -3.04
C ASP A 100 -10.49 27.37 -2.25
N ARG A 101 -11.30 26.55 -1.58
CA ARG A 101 -10.81 25.37 -0.82
C ARG A 101 -10.13 24.35 -1.73
N TRP A 102 -10.58 24.19 -2.98
CA TRP A 102 -9.96 23.26 -3.92
C TRP A 102 -8.55 23.67 -4.31
N TYR A 103 -8.34 24.95 -4.62
CA TYR A 103 -7.00 25.48 -4.94
C TYR A 103 -6.07 25.35 -3.73
N LEU A 104 -6.55 25.74 -2.54
CA LEU A 104 -5.76 25.63 -1.32
C LEU A 104 -5.46 24.17 -0.97
N ALA A 105 -6.36 23.22 -1.24
CA ALA A 105 -6.15 21.80 -1.01
C ALA A 105 -5.02 21.24 -1.90
N LEU A 106 -4.98 21.63 -3.19
CA LEU A 106 -3.91 21.21 -4.09
C LEU A 106 -2.55 21.78 -3.67
N VAL A 107 -2.51 23.06 -3.30
CA VAL A 107 -1.29 23.70 -2.78
C VAL A 107 -0.86 23.05 -1.47
N TRP A 108 -1.81 22.71 -0.59
CA TRP A 108 -1.56 22.02 0.67
C TRP A 108 -0.93 20.64 0.46
N VAL A 109 -1.52 19.81 -0.41
CA VAL A 109 -0.98 18.48 -0.74
C VAL A 109 0.44 18.58 -1.28
N ALA A 110 0.69 19.50 -2.22
CA ALA A 110 2.02 19.74 -2.78
C ALA A 110 3.02 20.22 -1.71
N GLY A 111 2.62 21.20 -0.89
CA GLY A 111 3.44 21.76 0.18
C GLY A 111 3.82 20.73 1.23
N CYS A 112 2.88 19.89 1.68
CA CYS A 112 3.17 18.81 2.62
C CYS A 112 4.10 17.76 2.01
N GLY A 113 3.94 17.43 0.72
CA GLY A 113 4.83 16.51 0.02
C GLY A 113 6.26 17.03 -0.05
N LEU A 114 6.44 18.29 -0.45
CA LEU A 114 7.75 18.94 -0.50
C LEU A 114 8.40 19.08 0.88
N ALA A 115 7.61 19.46 1.89
CA ALA A 115 8.10 19.55 3.26
C ALA A 115 8.51 18.18 3.83
N ALA A 116 7.77 17.12 3.49
CA ALA A 116 8.15 15.75 3.86
C ALA A 116 9.47 15.35 3.19
N ASP A 117 9.63 15.61 1.89
CA ASP A 117 10.89 15.32 1.19
C ASP A 117 12.08 16.12 1.76
N TRP A 118 11.86 17.41 2.02
CA TRP A 118 12.82 18.28 2.70
C TRP A 118 13.10 17.83 4.14
N SER A 119 12.23 17.09 4.80
CA SER A 119 12.53 16.54 6.14
C SER A 119 13.35 15.25 6.09
N GLY A 120 13.58 14.70 4.89
CA GLY A 120 14.17 13.37 4.70
C GLY A 120 13.16 12.23 4.83
N LEU A 121 11.86 12.53 4.88
CA LEU A 121 10.79 11.55 4.64
C LEU A 121 10.54 11.42 3.14
N HIS A 122 9.75 10.45 2.73
CA HIS A 122 9.32 10.36 1.33
C HIS A 122 8.13 11.30 1.09
N PHE A 123 8.10 12.02 -0.04
CA PHE A 123 7.04 13.00 -0.36
C PHE A 123 5.62 12.44 -0.26
N MET A 124 5.43 11.14 -0.57
CA MET A 124 4.12 10.47 -0.44
C MET A 124 3.59 10.42 0.99
N VAL A 125 4.47 10.35 2.00
CA VAL A 125 4.08 10.41 3.42
C VAL A 125 3.45 11.78 3.71
N GLY A 126 4.06 12.86 3.23
CA GLY A 126 3.51 14.21 3.35
C GLY A 126 2.17 14.37 2.63
N ALA A 127 2.06 13.85 1.41
CA ALA A 127 0.80 13.85 0.66
C ALA A 127 -0.30 13.06 1.38
N PHE A 128 0.01 11.89 1.96
CA PHE A 128 -0.94 11.10 2.73
C PHE A 128 -1.43 11.84 3.99
N LEU A 129 -0.49 12.37 4.79
CA LEU A 129 -0.82 13.14 6.00
C LEU A 129 -1.68 14.36 5.68
N SER A 130 -1.41 15.05 4.57
CA SER A 130 -2.22 16.17 4.11
C SER A 130 -3.70 15.76 3.89
N GLY A 131 -3.91 14.57 3.31
CA GLY A 131 -5.23 13.98 3.07
C GLY A 131 -5.98 13.61 4.35
N VAL A 132 -5.29 12.98 5.31
CA VAL A 132 -5.87 12.61 6.62
C VAL A 132 -6.38 13.83 7.39
N VAL A 133 -5.70 14.96 7.23
CA VAL A 133 -6.07 16.22 7.88
C VAL A 133 -7.25 16.91 7.20
N MET A 134 -7.58 16.59 5.95
CA MET A 134 -8.71 17.19 5.24
C MET A 134 -10.02 16.48 5.59
N ASP A 135 -11.05 17.26 5.97
CA ASP A 135 -12.39 16.71 6.20
C ASP A 135 -13.17 16.68 4.88
N GLY A 136 -13.74 15.53 4.54
CA GLY A 136 -14.57 15.36 3.35
C GLY A 136 -15.79 16.28 3.32
N ARG A 137 -16.27 16.77 4.48
CA ARG A 137 -17.39 17.72 4.58
C ARG A 137 -17.08 19.10 4.03
N TRP A 138 -15.80 19.44 3.83
CA TRP A 138 -15.40 20.76 3.33
C TRP A 138 -15.53 20.88 1.81
N PHE A 139 -15.76 19.77 1.12
CA PHE A 139 -15.78 19.67 -0.34
C PHE A 139 -17.12 19.11 -0.82
N ASN A 140 -17.60 19.61 -1.96
CA ASN A 140 -18.73 19.01 -2.66
C ASN A 140 -18.38 17.57 -3.10
N ARG A 141 -19.29 16.65 -2.77
CA ARG A 141 -19.12 15.21 -3.00
C ARG A 141 -19.04 14.86 -4.48
N GLU A 142 -19.84 15.49 -5.34
CA GLU A 142 -19.81 15.27 -6.79
C GLU A 142 -18.46 15.70 -7.38
N ARG A 143 -17.93 16.86 -6.95
CA ARG A 143 -16.58 17.31 -7.38
C ARG A 143 -15.48 16.37 -6.91
N MET A 144 -15.59 15.85 -5.69
CA MET A 144 -14.66 14.86 -5.16
C MET A 144 -14.72 13.54 -5.93
N ASP A 145 -15.91 13.07 -6.27
CA ASP A 145 -16.12 11.87 -7.08
C ASP A 145 -15.60 12.06 -8.51
N LEU A 146 -15.81 13.25 -9.11
CA LEU A 146 -15.24 13.63 -10.40
C LEU A 146 -13.71 13.65 -10.37
N LEU A 147 -13.10 14.26 -9.36
CA LEU A 147 -11.65 14.25 -9.20
C LEU A 147 -11.12 12.83 -9.08
N ARG A 148 -11.75 12.00 -8.23
CA ARG A 148 -11.40 10.58 -8.08
C ARG A 148 -11.49 9.85 -9.42
N HIS A 149 -12.53 10.09 -10.19
CA HIS A 149 -12.71 9.47 -11.51
C HIS A 149 -11.58 9.85 -12.48
N HIS A 150 -11.23 11.14 -12.56
CA HIS A 150 -10.12 11.61 -13.39
C HIS A 150 -8.76 11.04 -12.94
N LEU A 151 -8.51 10.98 -11.62
CA LEU A 151 -7.29 10.38 -11.06
C LEU A 151 -7.19 8.90 -11.43
N LEU A 152 -8.29 8.14 -11.34
CA LEU A 152 -8.31 6.71 -11.65
C LEU A 152 -8.20 6.44 -13.17
N LEU A 153 -8.77 7.29 -14.02
CA LEU A 153 -8.73 7.11 -15.48
C LEU A 153 -7.43 7.60 -16.11
N VAL A 154 -6.86 8.70 -15.64
CA VAL A 154 -5.73 9.37 -16.30
C VAL A 154 -4.44 9.18 -15.53
N VAL A 155 -4.41 9.57 -14.25
CA VAL A 155 -3.17 9.61 -13.46
C VAL A 155 -2.71 8.20 -13.06
N MET A 156 -3.64 7.33 -12.69
CA MET A 156 -3.34 5.98 -12.23
C MET A 156 -2.65 5.13 -13.32
N PRO A 157 -3.14 5.04 -14.58
CA PRO A 157 -2.42 4.35 -15.65
C PRO A 157 -1.02 4.92 -15.91
N VAL A 158 -0.86 6.24 -15.91
CA VAL A 158 0.45 6.90 -16.09
C VAL A 158 1.40 6.55 -14.96
N PHE A 159 0.93 6.51 -13.71
CA PHE A 159 1.73 6.07 -12.56
C PHE A 159 2.21 4.62 -12.69
N PHE A 160 1.32 3.70 -13.08
CA PHE A 160 1.71 2.30 -13.31
C PHE A 160 2.68 2.15 -14.47
N LEU A 161 2.46 2.87 -15.57
CA LEU A 161 3.37 2.87 -16.72
C LEU A 161 4.74 3.41 -16.33
N SER A 162 4.80 4.57 -15.68
CA SER A 162 6.05 5.18 -15.22
C SER A 162 6.80 4.26 -14.26
N THR A 163 6.11 3.58 -13.36
CA THR A 163 6.72 2.58 -12.47
C THR A 163 7.25 1.39 -13.27
N GLY A 164 6.47 0.87 -14.23
CA GLY A 164 6.87 -0.25 -15.08
C GLY A 164 8.09 0.07 -15.94
N LEU A 165 8.22 1.30 -16.43
CA LEU A 165 9.38 1.77 -17.19
C LEU A 165 10.67 1.84 -16.35
N ARG A 166 10.58 1.86 -15.01
CA ARG A 166 11.75 1.77 -14.12
C ARG A 166 12.31 0.35 -14.00
N THR A 167 11.62 -0.66 -14.54
CA THR A 167 12.08 -2.06 -14.44
C THR A 167 13.39 -2.25 -15.20
N GLN A 168 14.36 -2.88 -14.53
CA GLN A 168 15.67 -3.18 -15.08
C GLN A 168 15.98 -4.66 -14.93
N TRP A 169 16.56 -5.23 -15.99
CA TRP A 169 16.92 -6.65 -16.10
C TRP A 169 18.43 -6.85 -15.98
N THR A 170 19.09 -6.05 -15.13
CA THR A 170 20.55 -5.96 -15.02
C THR A 170 21.23 -7.24 -14.52
N LEU A 171 20.53 -8.09 -13.78
CA LEU A 171 21.04 -9.41 -13.35
C LEU A 171 20.69 -10.55 -14.34
N GLY A 172 20.10 -10.23 -15.49
CA GLY A 172 19.61 -11.19 -16.48
C GLY A 172 18.13 -11.57 -16.29
N GLY A 173 17.44 -11.86 -17.39
CA GLY A 173 16.02 -12.20 -17.41
C GLY A 173 15.63 -13.32 -16.46
N TRP A 174 16.38 -14.42 -16.52
CA TRP A 174 16.10 -15.64 -15.77
C TRP A 174 16.24 -15.46 -14.26
N SER A 175 17.28 -14.75 -13.79
CA SER A 175 17.53 -14.56 -12.36
C SER A 175 16.44 -13.70 -11.71
N VAL A 176 15.99 -12.65 -12.39
CA VAL A 176 14.90 -11.77 -11.93
C VAL A 176 13.58 -12.53 -11.90
N LEU A 177 13.29 -13.35 -12.92
CA LEU A 177 12.10 -14.21 -12.92
C LEU A 177 12.13 -15.27 -11.81
N ALA A 178 13.28 -15.92 -11.60
CA ALA A 178 13.46 -16.89 -10.52
C ALA A 178 13.28 -16.24 -9.14
N ALA A 179 13.84 -15.05 -8.94
CA ALA A 179 13.64 -14.27 -7.72
C ALA A 179 12.17 -13.87 -7.53
N ALA A 180 11.50 -13.40 -8.59
CA ALA A 180 10.08 -13.07 -8.54
C ALA A 180 9.22 -14.29 -8.17
N ALA A 181 9.51 -15.46 -8.75
CA ALA A 181 8.82 -16.71 -8.44
C ALA A 181 9.05 -17.14 -6.98
N LEU A 182 10.28 -17.05 -6.49
CA LEU A 182 10.61 -17.35 -5.09
C LEU A 182 9.89 -16.41 -4.12
N LEU A 183 9.89 -15.10 -4.41
CA LEU A 183 9.19 -14.09 -3.61
C LEU A 183 7.67 -14.31 -3.66
N LEU A 184 7.12 -14.74 -4.80
CA LEU A 184 5.72 -15.08 -4.93
C LEU A 184 5.36 -16.28 -4.05
N LEU A 185 6.16 -17.35 -4.10
CA LEU A 185 5.98 -18.51 -3.24
C LEU A 185 6.06 -18.13 -1.77
N ALA A 186 7.07 -17.34 -1.37
CA ALA A 186 7.23 -16.87 0.00
C ALA A 186 6.04 -16.01 0.46
N SER A 187 5.58 -15.08 -0.39
CA SER A 187 4.44 -14.21 -0.11
C SER A 187 3.14 -15.00 0.07
N VAL A 188 2.84 -15.90 -0.87
CA VAL A 188 1.62 -16.72 -0.84
C VAL A 188 1.65 -17.71 0.33
N ALA A 189 2.76 -18.44 0.50
CA ALA A 189 2.89 -19.41 1.58
C ALA A 189 2.83 -18.73 2.96
N GLY A 190 3.55 -17.63 3.15
CA GLY A 190 3.58 -16.87 4.40
C GLY A 190 2.18 -16.39 4.80
N LYS A 191 1.44 -15.77 3.88
CA LYS A 191 0.06 -15.31 4.16
C LYS A 191 -0.88 -16.47 4.43
N LEU A 192 -0.87 -17.53 3.61
CA LEU A 192 -1.77 -18.67 3.80
C LEU A 192 -1.50 -19.41 5.12
N ILE A 193 -0.22 -19.61 5.47
CA ILE A 193 0.16 -20.25 6.75
C ILE A 193 -0.26 -19.37 7.92
N GLY A 194 0.07 -18.08 7.91
CA GLY A 194 -0.28 -17.15 8.98
C GLY A 194 -1.79 -17.07 9.22
N VAL A 195 -2.57 -16.94 8.15
CA VAL A 195 -4.03 -16.89 8.23
C VAL A 195 -4.62 -18.24 8.66
N ARG A 196 -4.03 -19.37 8.26
CA ARG A 196 -4.47 -20.70 8.71
C ARG A 196 -4.18 -20.94 10.19
N LEU A 197 -3.06 -20.45 10.69
CA LEU A 197 -2.74 -20.48 12.12
C LEU A 197 -3.72 -19.59 12.90
N ALA A 198 -3.94 -18.36 12.46
CA ALA A 198 -4.93 -17.46 13.06
C ALA A 198 -6.33 -18.08 13.04
N GLY A 199 -6.73 -18.73 11.95
CA GLY A 199 -8.01 -19.42 11.83
C GLY A 199 -8.16 -20.61 12.79
N ARG A 200 -7.07 -21.32 13.13
CA ARG A 200 -7.10 -22.37 14.16
C ARG A 200 -7.25 -21.79 15.56
N VAL A 201 -6.49 -20.73 15.87
CA VAL A 201 -6.54 -20.07 17.19
C VAL A 201 -7.91 -19.42 17.43
N LEU A 202 -8.49 -18.83 16.39
CA LEU A 202 -9.77 -18.10 16.47
C LEU A 202 -10.99 -18.96 16.13
N GLY A 203 -10.82 -20.28 15.91
CA GLY A 203 -11.92 -21.21 15.66
C GLY A 203 -12.75 -20.91 14.41
N TRP A 204 -12.12 -20.46 13.31
CA TRP A 204 -12.84 -20.16 12.07
C TRP A 204 -13.36 -21.42 11.37
N ARG A 205 -14.44 -21.27 10.59
CA ARG A 205 -15.02 -22.38 9.83
C ARG A 205 -14.01 -22.89 8.78
N ALA A 206 -14.06 -24.19 8.50
CA ALA A 206 -13.22 -24.81 7.50
C ALA A 206 -13.40 -24.10 6.14
N GLY A 207 -12.30 -23.65 5.53
CA GLY A 207 -12.29 -22.93 4.27
C GLY A 207 -12.23 -21.40 4.38
N GLU A 208 -12.71 -20.80 5.48
CA GLU A 208 -12.66 -19.33 5.67
C GLU A 208 -11.22 -18.82 5.66
N ALA A 209 -10.31 -19.49 6.37
CA ALA A 209 -8.89 -19.11 6.41
C ALA A 209 -8.24 -19.11 5.02
N SER A 210 -8.61 -20.02 4.13
CA SER A 210 -8.05 -20.04 2.77
C SER A 210 -8.59 -18.89 1.92
N VAL A 211 -9.89 -18.59 2.03
CA VAL A 211 -10.50 -17.45 1.32
C VAL A 211 -9.90 -16.13 1.80
N ILE A 212 -9.77 -15.95 3.10
CA ILE A 212 -9.14 -14.75 3.69
C ILE A 212 -7.70 -14.62 3.21
N GLY A 213 -6.90 -15.69 3.26
CA GLY A 213 -5.50 -15.62 2.83
C GLY A 213 -5.32 -15.25 1.36
N TRP A 214 -6.17 -15.77 0.47
CA TRP A 214 -6.13 -15.40 -0.97
C TRP A 214 -6.65 -13.99 -1.26
N LEU A 215 -7.64 -13.51 -0.49
CA LEU A 215 -8.11 -12.11 -0.57
C LEU A 215 -6.99 -11.14 -0.17
N LEU A 216 -6.25 -11.46 0.91
CA LEU A 216 -5.13 -10.65 1.38
C LEU A 216 -3.92 -10.67 0.43
N GLN A 217 -3.91 -11.49 -0.62
CA GLN A 217 -2.80 -11.52 -1.59
C GLN A 217 -2.82 -10.35 -2.60
N THR A 218 -3.89 -9.54 -2.59
CA THR A 218 -4.04 -8.36 -3.44
C THR A 218 -2.94 -7.33 -3.19
N LYS A 219 -2.05 -7.12 -4.17
CA LYS A 219 -0.98 -6.11 -4.19
C LYS A 219 -1.17 -5.15 -5.35
N ALA A 220 -1.04 -3.86 -5.10
CA ALA A 220 -1.22 -2.84 -6.12
C ALA A 220 -0.48 -1.55 -5.74
N LEU A 221 -1.18 -0.42 -5.74
CA LEU A 221 -0.61 0.92 -5.58
C LEU A 221 0.23 1.07 -4.31
N ILE A 222 -0.25 0.64 -3.13
CA ILE A 222 0.51 0.75 -1.88
C ILE A 222 1.81 -0.05 -1.92
N MET A 223 1.78 -1.26 -2.49
CA MET A 223 2.99 -2.07 -2.67
C MET A 223 3.99 -1.37 -3.58
N ILE A 224 3.52 -0.85 -4.72
CA ILE A 224 4.36 -0.11 -5.67
C ILE A 224 4.98 1.11 -5.02
N ILE A 225 4.18 1.87 -4.26
CA ILE A 225 4.68 3.01 -3.47
C ILE A 225 5.79 2.53 -2.54
N PHE A 226 5.54 1.51 -1.73
CA PHE A 226 6.50 0.98 -0.77
C PHE A 226 7.83 0.60 -1.43
N VAL A 227 7.83 -0.14 -2.55
CA VAL A 227 9.09 -0.52 -3.23
C VAL A 227 9.76 0.61 -3.97
N ASN A 228 9.01 1.61 -4.48
CA ASN A 228 9.63 2.82 -5.01
C ASN A 228 10.41 3.54 -3.91
N ILE A 229 9.83 3.67 -2.72
CA ILE A 229 10.51 4.29 -1.57
C ILE A 229 11.80 3.54 -1.22
N LEU A 230 11.76 2.21 -1.19
CA LEU A 230 12.96 1.40 -0.95
C LEU A 230 14.01 1.55 -2.04
N LEU A 231 13.60 1.67 -3.31
CA LEU A 231 14.53 1.86 -4.43
C LEU A 231 15.15 3.26 -4.41
N ASP A 232 14.34 4.30 -4.17
CA ASP A 232 14.77 5.70 -4.15
C ASP A 232 15.72 5.99 -2.98
N ARG A 233 15.54 5.27 -1.86
CA ARG A 233 16.45 5.30 -0.71
C ARG A 233 17.63 4.34 -0.84
N ALA A 234 17.81 3.71 -2.01
CA ALA A 234 18.88 2.75 -2.30
C ALA A 234 18.97 1.61 -1.27
N ILE A 235 17.82 1.18 -0.73
CA ILE A 235 17.70 0.03 0.17
C ILE A 235 17.67 -1.26 -0.65
N ILE A 236 16.94 -1.23 -1.78
CA ILE A 236 16.89 -2.33 -2.75
C ILE A 236 17.57 -1.92 -4.06
N SER A 237 18.08 -2.89 -4.80
CA SER A 237 18.56 -2.68 -6.17
C SER A 237 17.42 -2.61 -7.18
N SER A 238 17.68 -2.08 -8.38
CA SER A 238 16.71 -2.08 -9.48
C SER A 238 16.25 -3.48 -9.88
N ALA A 239 17.11 -4.50 -9.77
CA ALA A 239 16.73 -5.89 -10.07
C ALA A 239 15.75 -6.45 -9.04
N THR A 240 15.96 -6.15 -7.76
CA THR A 240 15.04 -6.51 -6.67
C THR A 240 13.71 -5.79 -6.82
N PHE A 241 13.74 -4.51 -7.20
CA PHE A 241 12.53 -3.76 -7.53
C PHE A 241 11.74 -4.43 -8.66
N THR A 242 12.39 -4.82 -9.76
CA THR A 242 11.74 -5.56 -10.86
C THR A 242 11.13 -6.87 -10.37
N ALA A 243 11.88 -7.68 -9.60
CA ALA A 243 11.40 -8.96 -9.08
C ALA A 243 10.18 -8.80 -8.16
N LEU A 244 10.18 -7.78 -7.29
CA LEU A 244 9.07 -7.45 -6.40
C LEU A 244 7.82 -6.98 -7.17
N LEU A 245 8.01 -6.19 -8.23
CA LEU A 245 6.92 -5.73 -9.09
C LEU A 245 6.27 -6.91 -9.84
N LEU A 246 7.08 -7.79 -10.43
CA LEU A 246 6.60 -9.01 -11.09
C LEU A 246 5.84 -9.92 -10.12
N MET A 247 6.39 -10.12 -8.92
CA MET A 247 5.72 -10.85 -7.85
C MET A 247 4.37 -10.23 -7.49
N ALA A 248 4.30 -8.90 -7.33
CA ALA A 248 3.07 -8.19 -6.97
C ALA A 248 1.97 -8.34 -8.03
N VAL A 249 2.32 -8.26 -9.32
CA VAL A 249 1.38 -8.46 -10.43
C VAL A 249 0.87 -9.90 -10.45
N ALA A 250 1.77 -10.88 -10.42
CA ALA A 250 1.41 -12.31 -10.45
C ALA A 250 0.54 -12.71 -9.25
N SER A 251 0.90 -12.22 -8.06
CA SER A 251 0.18 -12.35 -6.81
C SER A 251 -1.29 -11.92 -6.92
N THR A 252 -1.53 -10.73 -7.47
CA THR A 252 -2.87 -10.16 -7.63
C THR A 252 -3.67 -10.87 -8.71
N MET A 253 -3.03 -11.25 -9.82
CA MET A 253 -3.68 -12.05 -10.87
C MET A 253 -4.13 -13.43 -10.35
N LEU A 254 -3.40 -14.00 -9.39
CA LEU A 254 -3.72 -15.30 -8.79
C LEU A 254 -4.87 -15.25 -7.77
N SER A 255 -5.12 -14.10 -7.14
CA SER A 255 -6.18 -13.95 -6.12
C SER A 255 -7.57 -14.33 -6.66
N ILE A 256 -7.97 -13.82 -7.82
CA ILE A 256 -9.31 -14.04 -8.39
C ILE A 256 -9.62 -15.53 -8.69
N PRO A 257 -8.79 -16.22 -9.49
CA PRO A 257 -9.05 -17.62 -9.82
C PRO A 257 -9.00 -18.52 -8.59
N MET A 258 -8.28 -18.14 -7.53
CA MET A 258 -8.19 -18.93 -6.30
C MET A 258 -9.33 -18.67 -5.31
N VAL A 259 -9.79 -17.43 -5.17
CA VAL A 259 -10.89 -17.07 -4.24
C VAL A 259 -12.24 -17.56 -4.76
N THR A 260 -12.55 -17.34 -6.04
CA THR A 260 -13.88 -17.60 -6.62
C THR A 260 -14.40 -19.03 -6.39
N PRO A 261 -13.64 -20.11 -6.69
CA PRO A 261 -14.14 -21.47 -6.45
C PRO A 261 -14.25 -21.81 -4.96
N ARG A 262 -13.36 -21.28 -4.12
CA ARG A 262 -13.36 -21.51 -2.67
C ARG A 262 -14.54 -20.83 -1.99
N LEU A 263 -14.90 -19.64 -2.44
CA LEU A 263 -16.08 -18.93 -1.97
C LEU A 263 -17.36 -19.70 -2.31
N ARG A 264 -17.48 -20.19 -3.55
CA ARG A 264 -18.61 -21.07 -3.95
C ARG A 264 -18.70 -22.34 -3.11
N ALA A 265 -17.57 -22.92 -2.73
CA ALA A 265 -17.55 -24.09 -1.86
C ALA A 265 -18.03 -23.78 -0.43
N LEU A 266 -17.69 -22.60 0.11
CA LEU A 266 -18.19 -22.14 1.42
C LEU A 266 -19.70 -21.90 1.40
N ASP A 267 -20.24 -21.29 0.34
CA ASP A 267 -21.67 -21.06 0.22
C ASP A 267 -22.47 -22.38 0.16
N LYS A 268 -21.97 -23.37 -0.60
CA LYS A 268 -22.58 -24.71 -0.65
C LYS A 268 -22.53 -25.45 0.69
N ALA A 269 -21.51 -25.21 1.50
CA ALA A 269 -21.40 -25.78 2.85
C ALA A 269 -22.33 -25.10 3.86
N LYS A 270 -22.83 -23.90 3.57
CA LYS A 270 -23.82 -23.18 4.39
C LYS A 270 -25.26 -23.59 4.07
N SER A 271 -25.51 -24.12 2.86
CA SER A 271 -26.82 -24.59 2.42
C SER A 271 -27.10 -26.07 2.73
N ARG A 272 -26.20 -26.76 3.42
CA ARG A 272 -26.36 -28.11 3.95
C ARG A 272 -26.44 -28.03 5.47
#